data_AF-G2GX97-F1
#
_entry.id   AF-G2GX97-F1
#
_cell.length_a   1.000
_cell.length_b   1.000
_cell.length_c   1.000
_cell.angle_alpha   90.00
_cell.angle_beta   90.00
_cell.angle_gamma   90.00
#
_symmetry.space_group_name_H-M   'P 1'
#
loop_
_entity.id
_entity.type
_entity.pdbx_description
1 polymer ?
#
loop_
_entity_poly.entity_id
_entity_poly.type
_entity_poly.pdbx_seq_one_letter_code
_entity_poly.pdbx_strand_id
1 'polypeptide(L)' 'MIKLGIVMDPISSINIKKDSSFAMLLEAQRRGWELYYMEVGDLS' A
#
# COMPACT_ATOMS: atom_id res chain seq x y z
N MET A 1 -7.17 13.14 -10.85
CA MET A 1 -7.11 12.31 -9.62
C MET A 1 -6.15 11.17 -9.86
N ILE A 2 -5.19 10.97 -8.96
CA ILE A 2 -4.20 9.88 -9.05
C ILE A 2 -4.70 8.73 -8.17
N LYS A 3 -4.73 7.52 -8.75
CA LYS A 3 -5.05 6.27 -8.05
C LYS A 3 -3.75 5.47 -7.93
N LEU A 4 -3.41 5.04 -6.72
CA LEU A 4 -2.19 4.31 -6.42
C LEU A 4 -2.58 2.90 -5.95
N GLY A 5 -2.29 1.90 -6.78
CA GLY A 5 -2.41 0.49 -6.41
C GLY A 5 -1.11 -0.01 -5.81
N ILE A 6 -1.18 -0.66 -4.65
CA ILE A 6 -0.05 -1.36 -4.05
C ILE A 6 -0.39 -2.85 -3.92
N VAL A 7 0.50 -3.67 -4.46
CA VAL A 7 0.45 -5.12 -4.30
C VAL A 7 1.54 -5.48 -3.29
N MET A 8 1.15 -6.08 -2.18
CA MET A 8 2.11 -6.51 -1.15
C MET A 8 1.64 -7.79 -0.47
N ASP A 9 2.54 -8.42 0.27
CA ASP A 9 2.23 -9.55 1.14
C ASP A 9 1.13 -9.19 2.17
N PRO A 10 0.51 -10.16 2.87
CA PRO A 10 -0.58 -9.88 3.80
C PRO A 10 -0.18 -8.80 4.80
N ILE A 11 -1.01 -7.75 4.93
CA ILE A 11 -0.73 -6.61 5.82
C ILE A 11 -0.55 -7.03 7.28
N SER A 12 -1.08 -8.22 7.64
CA SER A 12 -0.89 -8.89 8.92
C SER A 12 0.56 -9.34 9.18
N SER A 13 1.35 -9.55 8.14
CA SER A 13 2.76 -9.96 8.20
C SER A 13 3.74 -8.80 7.96
N ILE A 14 3.25 -7.67 7.44
CA ILE A 14 4.09 -6.53 7.09
C ILE A 14 4.38 -5.67 8.31
N ASN A 15 5.67 -5.44 8.56
CA ASN A 15 6.12 -4.59 9.65
C ASN A 15 6.07 -3.12 9.21
N ILE A 16 4.88 -2.51 9.36
CA ILE A 16 4.56 -1.12 8.97
C ILE A 16 5.62 -0.11 9.42
N LYS A 17 6.29 -0.36 10.56
CA LYS A 17 7.32 0.53 11.12
C LYS A 17 8.66 0.54 10.35
N LYS A 18 8.95 -0.47 9.53
CA LYS A 18 10.22 -0.56 8.78
C LYS A 18 10.04 -0.45 7.27
N ASP A 19 8.81 -0.41 6.79
CA ASP A 19 8.54 -0.45 5.36
C ASP A 19 8.52 0.96 4.76
N SER A 20 9.53 1.28 3.96
CA SER A 20 9.62 2.56 3.26
C SER A 20 8.46 2.76 2.27
N SER A 21 7.84 1.66 1.82
CA SER A 21 6.66 1.70 0.94
C SER A 21 5.45 2.29 1.66
N PHE A 22 5.30 2.04 2.97
CA PHE A 22 4.21 2.59 3.76
C PHE A 22 4.30 4.11 3.95
N ALA A 23 5.53 4.63 4.08
CA ALA A 23 5.76 6.08 4.13
C ALA A 23 5.33 6.76 2.81
N MET A 24 5.55 6.10 1.66
CA MET A 24 5.08 6.60 0.37
C MET A 24 3.54 6.60 0.27
N LEU A 25 2.87 5.57 0.82
CA LEU A 25 1.40 5.53 0.90
C LEU A 25 0.85 6.67 1.76
N LEU A 26 1.47 6.95 2.91
CA LEU A 26 1.09 8.05 3.80
C LEU A 26 1.16 9.41 3.11
N GLU A 27 2.22 9.66 2.34
CA GLU A 27 2.36 10.88 1.55
C GLU A 27 1.36 10.94 0.39
N ALA A 28 1.08 9.81 -0.26
CA ALA A 28 0.03 9.73 -1.28
C ALA A 28 -1.36 10.03 -0.69
N GLN A 29 -1.69 9.49 0.48
CA GLN A 29 -2.92 9.81 1.20
C GLN A 29 -2.98 11.29 1.60
N ARG A 30 -1.87 11.85 2.10
CA ARG A 30 -1.76 13.29 2.44
C ARG A 30 -1.97 14.19 1.24
N ARG A 31 -1.61 13.73 0.04
CA ARG A 31 -1.84 14.41 -1.25
C ARG A 31 -3.25 14.17 -1.81
N GLY A 32 -4.10 13.42 -1.11
CA GLY A 32 -5.46 13.09 -1.52
C GLY A 32 -5.54 12.06 -2.65
N TRP A 33 -4.54 11.18 -2.75
CA TRP A 33 -4.55 10.10 -3.73
C TRP A 33 -5.38 8.93 -3.22
N GLU A 34 -6.02 8.24 -4.15
CA GLU A 34 -6.88 7.11 -3.85
C GLU A 34 -6.02 5.84 -3.78
N LEU A 35 -5.92 5.23 -2.60
CA LEU A 35 -5.06 4.07 -2.34
C LEU A 35 -5.85 2.77 -2.53
N TYR A 36 -5.29 1.83 -3.28
CA TYR A 36 -5.86 0.49 -3.51
C TYR A 36 -4.85 -0.56 -3.07
N TYR A 37 -5.24 -1.41 -2.13
CA TYR A 37 -4.42 -2.51 -1.62
C TYR A 37 -4.86 -3.82 -2.30
N MET A 38 -3.89 -4.62 -2.73
CA MET A 38 -4.10 -5.94 -3.33
C MET A 38 -3.07 -6.92 -2.75
N GLU A 39 -3.48 -8.17 -2.53
CA GLU A 39 -2.60 -9.23 -2.02
C GLU A 39 -2.06 -10.07 -3.18
N VAL A 40 -0.79 -10.49 -3.10
CA VAL A 40 -0.20 -11.40 -4.11
C VAL A 40 -0.93 -12.76 -4.12
N GLY A 41 -1.50 -13.18 -2.99
CA GLY A 41 -2.22 -14.44 -2.85
C GLY A 41 -3.58 -14.52 -3.57
N ASP A 42 -4.17 -13.38 -3.93
CA ASP A 42 -5.43 -13.33 -4.69
C ASP A 42 -5.23 -13.61 -6.19
N LEU A 43 -3.99 -13.79 -6.64
CA LEU A 43 -3.64 -14.04 -8.04
C LEU A 43 -3.54 -15.54 -8.37
N SER A 44 -4.40 -16.38 -7.77
CA SER A 44 -4.45 -17.84 -8.02
C SER A 44 -5.60 -18.27 -8.90
#